data_AF-A0A4R8SKX8-F1
#
_entry.id   AF-A0A4R8SKX8-F1
#
_cell.length_a   1.000
_cell.length_b   1.000
_cell.length_c   1.000
_cell.angle_alpha   90.00
_cell.angle_beta   90.00
_cell.angle_gamma   90.00
#
_symmetry.space_group_name_H-M   'P 1'
#
loop_
_entity.id
_entity.type
_entity.pdbx_description
1 polymer ?
#
loop_
_entity_poly.entity_id
_entity_poly.type
_entity_poly.pdbx_seq_one_letter_code
_entity_poly.pdbx_strand_id
1 'polypeptide(L)'
;MSGWYGKQFDDLNHVHPLLFNDSGGDIFAVDPMLAPMGLAGRISGLTESPMVKRTSPTALSALKPLIRTNKHRARLRNIEFRGAVSAAMVYDHKAIIDHFRKVDDATLLGIMDLRDMDQPYFFTLRRD
;
A
#
# COMPACT_ATOMS: atom_id res chain seq x y z
N MET A 1 -7.88 11.89 -5.11
CA MET A 1 -7.66 10.72 -4.21
C MET A 1 -6.88 9.69 -5.01
N SER A 2 -5.89 9.03 -4.40
CA SER A 2 -4.94 8.13 -5.08
C SER A 2 -5.56 6.83 -5.64
N GLY A 3 -6.84 6.55 -5.35
CA GLY A 3 -7.53 5.30 -5.72
C GLY A 3 -7.13 4.10 -4.86
N TRP A 4 -6.15 4.24 -3.96
CA TRP A 4 -5.76 3.19 -3.03
C TRP A 4 -6.91 2.89 -2.06
N TYR A 5 -7.30 1.62 -1.99
CA TYR A 5 -8.37 1.12 -1.14
C TYR A 5 -7.81 0.56 0.17
N GLY A 6 -6.79 -0.31 0.08
CA GLY A 6 -6.26 -0.97 1.27
C GLY A 6 -5.34 -2.13 0.95
N LYS A 7 -5.42 -3.15 1.80
CA LYS A 7 -4.64 -4.39 1.74
C LYS A 7 -5.56 -5.56 2.08
N GLN A 8 -5.30 -6.73 1.53
CA GLN A 8 -6.02 -7.97 1.86
C GLN A 8 -5.03 -9.03 2.33
N PHE A 9 -5.34 -9.62 3.48
CA PHE A 9 -4.52 -10.63 4.16
C PHE A 9 -5.32 -11.92 4.22
N ASP A 10 -5.04 -12.85 3.29
CA ASP A 10 -5.74 -14.13 3.24
C ASP A 10 -5.16 -15.10 4.27
N ASP A 11 -3.82 -15.13 4.38
CA ASP A 11 -3.07 -15.82 5.43
C ASP A 11 -1.64 -15.28 5.59
N LEU A 12 -0.79 -15.99 6.34
CA LEU A 12 0.59 -15.60 6.63
C LEU A 12 1.50 -15.50 5.39
N ASN A 13 1.19 -16.20 4.31
CA ASN A 13 1.99 -16.24 3.09
C ASN A 13 1.27 -15.69 1.85
N HIS A 14 -0.01 -15.33 1.98
CA HIS A 14 -0.84 -14.86 0.89
C HIS A 14 -1.43 -13.48 1.23
N VAL A 15 -0.72 -12.43 0.81
CA VAL A 15 -1.15 -11.04 1.01
C VAL A 15 -1.17 -10.28 -0.31
N HIS A 16 -2.27 -9.56 -0.54
CA HIS A 16 -2.38 -8.52 -1.57
C HIS A 16 -2.08 -7.16 -0.93
N PRO A 17 -0.85 -6.64 -1.09
CA PRO A 17 -0.40 -5.47 -0.33
C PRO A 17 -0.93 -4.13 -0.85
N LEU A 18 -1.59 -4.14 -2.02
CA LEU A 18 -2.09 -2.96 -2.72
C LEU A 18 -3.41 -3.31 -3.39
N LEU A 19 -4.52 -2.94 -2.75
CA LEU A 19 -5.84 -2.92 -3.36
C LEU A 19 -6.18 -1.50 -3.82
N PHE A 20 -6.79 -1.38 -4.99
CA PHE A 20 -7.30 -0.14 -5.54
C PHE A 20 -8.78 -0.26 -5.86
N ASN A 21 -9.50 0.85 -5.78
CA ASN A 21 -10.89 0.96 -6.20
C ASN A 21 -10.96 1.84 -7.46
N ASP A 22 -11.64 1.37 -8.50
CA ASP A 22 -11.89 2.18 -9.70
C ASP A 22 -13.14 3.08 -9.56
N SER A 23 -13.43 3.87 -10.59
CA SER A 23 -14.62 4.75 -10.57
C SER A 23 -15.95 3.99 -10.57
N GLY A 24 -15.95 2.69 -10.89
CA GLY A 24 -17.12 1.83 -10.89
C GLY A 24 -17.34 1.10 -9.56
N GLY A 25 -16.43 1.25 -8.59
CA GLY A 25 -16.51 0.58 -7.29
C GLY A 25 -15.83 -0.79 -7.24
N ASP A 26 -15.19 -1.25 -8.32
CA ASP A 26 -14.53 -2.56 -8.34
C ASP A 26 -13.17 -2.48 -7.63
N ILE A 27 -12.96 -3.39 -6.67
CA ILE A 27 -11.72 -3.50 -5.90
C ILE A 27 -10.82 -4.55 -6.55
N PHE A 28 -9.59 -4.18 -6.86
CA PHE A 28 -8.63 -5.08 -7.49
C PHE A 28 -7.22 -4.91 -6.94
N ALA A 29 -6.48 -6.03 -6.91
CA ALA A 29 -5.08 -6.04 -6.48
C ALA A 29 -4.14 -5.56 -7.60
N VAL A 30 -3.14 -4.76 -7.22
CA VAL A 30 -2.12 -4.19 -8.12
C VAL A 30 -0.75 -4.74 -7.77
N ASP A 31 0.05 -5.05 -8.80
CA ASP A 31 1.43 -5.47 -8.59
C ASP A 31 2.27 -4.30 -8.05
N PRO A 32 2.89 -4.42 -6.85
CA PRO A 32 3.73 -3.36 -6.32
C PRO A 32 4.86 -2.97 -7.27
N MET A 33 5.39 -3.89 -8.08
CA MET A 33 6.47 -3.56 -9.02
C MET A 33 6.09 -2.47 -10.02
N LEU A 34 4.81 -2.32 -10.31
CA LEU A 34 4.28 -1.30 -11.21
C LEU A 34 3.94 0.02 -10.49
N ALA A 35 3.96 0.02 -9.14
CA ALA A 35 3.71 1.20 -8.33
C ALA A 35 5.01 2.00 -8.09
N PRO A 36 5.11 3.27 -8.55
CA PRO A 36 6.24 4.14 -8.28
C PRO A 36 6.19 4.64 -6.82
N MET A 37 6.72 3.84 -5.89
CA MET A 37 6.76 4.16 -4.45
C MET A 37 7.59 5.42 -4.14
N GLY A 38 8.53 5.81 -5.01
CA GLY A 38 9.33 7.04 -4.90
C GLY A 38 8.54 8.34 -5.06
N LEU A 39 7.24 8.25 -5.41
CA LEU A 39 6.36 9.40 -5.48
C LEU A 39 5.45 9.53 -4.25
N ALA A 40 5.25 8.49 -3.43
CA ALA A 40 4.34 8.55 -2.27
C ALA A 40 4.74 9.64 -1.25
N GLY A 41 6.05 9.86 -1.03
CA GLY A 41 6.56 10.97 -0.20
C GLY A 41 6.67 12.32 -0.91
N ARG A 42 6.57 12.37 -2.25
CA ARG A 42 6.64 13.61 -3.05
C ARG A 42 5.27 14.10 -3.52
N ILE A 43 4.24 13.25 -3.49
CA ILE A 43 2.88 13.60 -3.89
C ILE A 43 2.22 14.54 -2.87
N SER A 44 2.53 14.44 -1.57
CA SER A 44 2.05 15.43 -0.58
C SER A 44 2.63 16.84 -0.76
N GLY A 45 3.70 17.01 -1.55
CA GLY A 45 4.31 18.30 -1.87
C GLY A 45 4.17 18.74 -3.34
N LEU A 46 3.62 17.90 -4.23
CA LEU A 46 3.39 18.21 -5.65
C LEU A 46 1.90 18.40 -5.98
N THR A 47 1.04 18.49 -4.96
CA THR A 47 -0.40 18.81 -5.06
C THR A 47 -0.69 20.18 -5.69
N GLU A 48 0.33 21.01 -5.90
CA GLU A 48 0.21 22.37 -6.45
C GLU A 48 0.59 22.47 -7.95
N SER A 49 0.88 21.36 -8.65
CA SER A 49 1.16 21.42 -10.09
C SER A 49 -0.13 21.23 -10.93
N PRO A 50 -0.54 22.20 -11.77
CA PRO A 50 -1.77 22.12 -12.58
C PRO A 50 -1.83 20.88 -13.51
N MET A 51 -0.68 20.27 -13.79
CA MET A 51 -0.52 19.10 -14.65
C MET A 51 -0.87 17.77 -13.97
N VAL A 52 -0.86 17.70 -12.62
CA VAL A 52 -1.11 16.46 -11.86
C VAL A 52 -2.60 16.27 -11.52
N LYS A 53 -3.42 17.33 -11.63
CA LYS A 53 -4.89 17.28 -11.49
C LYS A 53 -5.61 16.41 -12.56
N ARG A 54 -4.88 15.76 -13.46
CA ARG A 54 -5.41 15.01 -14.61
C ARG A 54 -5.16 13.50 -14.63
N THR A 55 -4.68 12.89 -13.54
CA THR A 55 -4.88 11.44 -13.38
C THR A 55 -6.30 11.21 -12.86
N SER A 56 -7.25 11.34 -13.79
CA SER A 56 -8.66 11.09 -13.53
C SER A 56 -8.86 9.62 -13.13
N PRO A 57 -9.87 9.29 -12.30
CA PRO A 57 -10.27 7.91 -12.02
C PRO A 57 -10.48 7.04 -13.27
N THR A 58 -10.79 7.68 -14.40
CA THR A 58 -10.87 7.07 -15.74
C THR A 58 -9.54 6.55 -16.28
N ALA A 59 -8.40 7.16 -15.97
CA ALA A 59 -7.09 6.70 -16.42
C ALA A 59 -6.67 5.38 -15.73
N LEU A 60 -7.00 5.22 -14.44
CA LEU A 60 -6.72 3.99 -13.69
C LEU A 60 -7.52 2.81 -14.26
N SER A 61 -8.77 3.06 -14.65
CA SER A 61 -9.66 2.06 -15.26
C SER A 61 -9.14 1.55 -16.62
N ALA A 62 -8.53 2.42 -17.43
CA ALA A 62 -7.96 2.05 -18.73
C ALA A 62 -6.65 1.23 -18.61
N LEU A 63 -5.86 1.47 -17.56
CA LEU A 63 -4.61 0.74 -17.28
C LEU A 63 -4.82 -0.54 -16.46
N LYS A 64 -6.03 -0.76 -15.95
CA LYS A 64 -6.43 -1.89 -15.10
C LYS A 64 -5.91 -3.27 -15.56
N PRO A 65 -6.05 -3.71 -16.83
CA PRO A 65 -5.56 -5.04 -17.22
C PRO A 65 -4.03 -5.17 -17.16
N LEU A 66 -3.29 -4.06 -17.27
CA LEU A 66 -1.83 -4.06 -17.23
C LEU A 66 -1.30 -4.04 -15.79
N ILE A 67 -2.03 -3.39 -14.87
CA ILE A 67 -1.60 -3.21 -13.48
C ILE A 67 -2.19 -4.23 -12.50
N ARG A 68 -3.32 -4.86 -12.87
CA ARG A 68 -4.00 -5.86 -12.04
C ARG A 68 -3.16 -7.13 -11.94
N THR A 69 -3.15 -7.73 -10.76
CA THR A 69 -2.56 -9.04 -10.52
C THR A 69 -3.46 -9.89 -9.65
N ASN A 70 -3.44 -11.21 -9.85
CA ASN A 70 -4.05 -12.17 -8.93
C ASN A 70 -2.98 -12.85 -8.05
N LYS A 71 -1.70 -12.45 -8.18
CA LYS A 71 -0.61 -13.00 -7.36
C LYS A 71 -0.52 -12.25 -6.04
N HIS A 72 -0.33 -12.98 -4.95
CA HIS A 72 0.13 -12.42 -3.69
C HIS A 72 1.56 -11.89 -3.85
N ARG A 73 1.85 -10.76 -3.21
CA ARG A 73 3.11 -10.01 -3.39
C ARG A 73 3.75 -9.61 -2.06
N ALA A 74 3.24 -10.15 -0.97
CA ALA A 74 3.74 -9.93 0.36
C ALA A 74 3.36 -11.08 1.29
N ARG A 75 3.99 -11.11 2.46
CA ARG A 75 3.80 -12.13 3.51
C ARG A 75 3.86 -11.49 4.90
N LEU A 76 3.21 -12.10 5.88
CA LEU A 76 3.23 -11.63 7.27
C LEU A 76 4.30 -12.36 8.08
N ARG A 77 5.10 -11.63 8.85
CA ARG A 77 6.08 -12.17 9.80
C ARG A 77 6.07 -11.37 11.09
N ASN A 78 6.52 -11.99 12.18
CA ASN A 78 6.83 -11.27 13.41
C ASN A 78 8.21 -10.63 13.24
N ILE A 79 8.26 -9.30 13.25
CA ILE A 79 9.49 -8.53 13.06
C ILE A 79 9.61 -7.51 14.19
N GLU A 80 10.81 -7.39 14.75
CA GLU A 80 11.14 -6.36 15.73
C GLU A 80 11.33 -5.01 15.05
N PHE A 81 10.68 -3.97 15.58
CA PHE A 81 10.87 -2.60 15.17
C PHE A 81 10.88 -1.69 16.39
N ARG A 82 11.96 -0.92 16.56
CA ARG A 82 12.17 -0.01 17.70
C ARG A 82 11.97 -0.69 19.07
N GLY A 83 12.55 -1.88 19.24
CA GLY A 83 12.55 -2.61 20.51
C GLY A 83 11.30 -3.42 20.81
N ALA A 84 10.37 -3.56 19.86
CA ALA A 84 9.17 -4.35 20.08
C ALA A 84 8.79 -5.19 18.85
N VAL A 85 8.58 -6.49 19.07
CA VAL A 85 8.09 -7.43 18.05
C VAL A 85 6.60 -7.22 17.80
N SER A 86 6.20 -7.27 16.53
CA SER A 86 4.80 -7.21 16.10
C SER A 86 4.63 -7.86 14.73
N ALA A 87 3.37 -8.08 14.32
CA ALA A 87 3.08 -8.48 12.95
C ALA A 87 3.54 -7.38 11.98
N ALA A 88 4.25 -7.79 10.95
CA ALA A 88 4.72 -6.92 9.88
C ALA A 88 4.50 -7.60 8.52
N MET A 89 4.16 -6.81 7.51
CA MET A 89 4.04 -7.28 6.14
C MET A 89 5.33 -6.99 5.38
N VAL A 90 5.96 -8.03 4.85
CA VAL A 90 7.17 -7.94 4.03
C VAL A 90 6.77 -8.07 2.56
N TYR A 91 7.13 -7.09 1.74
CA TYR A 91 6.92 -7.16 0.30
C TYR A 91 7.90 -8.15 -0.35
N ASP A 92 7.44 -8.98 -1.26
CA ASP A 92 8.30 -10.00 -1.90
C ASP A 92 9.31 -9.39 -2.89
N HIS A 93 8.97 -8.24 -3.48
CA HIS A 93 9.76 -7.63 -4.56
C HIS A 93 10.12 -6.16 -4.32
N LYS A 94 9.85 -5.64 -3.12
CA LYS A 94 10.29 -4.31 -2.72
C LYS A 94 10.98 -4.38 -1.37
N ALA A 95 11.97 -3.53 -1.16
CA ALA A 95 12.64 -3.36 0.14
C ALA A 95 11.76 -2.58 1.13
N ILE A 96 10.53 -3.06 1.33
CA ILE A 96 9.50 -2.44 2.16
C ILE A 96 9.03 -3.44 3.21
N ILE A 97 8.96 -2.97 4.44
CA ILE A 97 8.35 -3.67 5.57
C ILE A 97 7.31 -2.73 6.20
N ASP A 98 6.04 -3.16 6.23
CA ASP A 98 5.00 -2.44 6.93
C ASP A 98 4.83 -3.03 8.34
N HIS A 99 5.24 -2.29 9.38
CA HIS A 99 5.08 -2.68 10.78
C HIS A 99 3.70 -2.26 11.30
N PHE A 100 2.98 -3.17 11.96
CA PHE A 100 1.63 -2.89 12.47
C PHE A 100 1.55 -2.78 13.99
N ARG A 101 0.75 -1.83 14.46
CA ARG A 101 0.33 -1.71 15.87
C ARG A 101 -1.18 -1.63 15.95
N LYS A 102 -1.75 -2.35 16.91
CA LYS A 102 -3.18 -2.28 17.21
C LYS A 102 -3.51 -0.92 17.82
N VAL A 103 -4.48 -0.23 17.24
CA VAL A 103 -5.08 0.98 17.83
C VAL A 103 -6.33 0.59 18.60
N ASP A 104 -7.20 -0.21 17.98
CA ASP A 104 -8.40 -0.79 18.56
C ASP A 104 -8.72 -2.14 17.88
N ASP A 105 -9.90 -2.72 18.12
CA ASP A 105 -10.30 -4.03 17.58
C ASP A 105 -10.47 -4.06 16.04
N ALA A 106 -10.65 -2.91 15.41
CA ALA A 106 -10.86 -2.78 13.96
C ALA A 106 -9.78 -1.94 13.26
N THR A 107 -8.90 -1.27 14.00
CA THR A 107 -7.94 -0.30 13.46
C THR A 107 -6.49 -0.68 13.76
N LEU A 108 -5.66 -0.66 12.72
CA LEU A 108 -4.20 -0.80 12.82
C LEU A 108 -3.52 0.50 12.38
N LEU A 109 -2.48 0.88 13.10
CA LEU A 109 -1.47 1.82 12.65
C LEU A 109 -0.39 1.05 11.90
N GLY A 110 -0.08 1.48 10.67
CA GLY A 110 1.00 0.99 9.85
C GLY A 110 2.14 1.99 9.77
N ILE A 111 3.38 1.49 9.88
CA ILE A 111 4.61 2.24 9.66
C ILE A 111 5.35 1.56 8.51
N MET A 112 5.44 2.23 7.38
CA MET A 112 6.19 1.76 6.21
C MET A 112 7.67 2.10 6.39
N ASP A 113 8.48 1.06 6.55
CA ASP A 113 9.94 1.10 6.49
C ASP A 113 10.39 0.75 5.07
N LEU A 114 10.81 1.77 4.31
CA LEU A 114 11.43 1.61 3.00
C LEU A 114 12.92 1.91 3.17
N ARG A 115 13.77 0.94 2.78
CA ARG A 115 15.24 0.95 3.03
C ARG A 115 15.94 2.30 2.82
N ASP A 116 15.58 3.04 1.78
CA ASP A 116 16.26 4.27 1.37
C ASP A 116 15.44 5.54 1.67
N MET A 117 14.53 5.48 2.65
CA MET A 117 13.67 6.59 3.04
C MET A 117 14.05 7.11 4.45
N ASP A 118 14.44 8.39 4.53
CA ASP A 118 14.93 8.99 5.79
C ASP A 118 13.89 9.03 6.92
N GLN A 119 12.61 9.12 6.55
CA GLN A 119 11.49 9.17 7.49
C GLN A 119 10.45 8.13 7.12
N PRO A 120 9.99 7.30 8.07
CA PRO A 120 8.96 6.31 7.78
C PRO A 120 7.65 7.00 7.41
N TYR A 121 6.90 6.37 6.52
CA TYR A 121 5.55 6.81 6.17
C TYR A 121 4.52 6.11 7.05
N PHE A 122 3.52 6.85 7.53
CA PHE A 122 2.47 6.32 8.40
C PHE A 122 1.16 6.18 7.63
N PHE A 123 0.41 5.12 7.92
CA PHE A 123 -0.95 4.92 7.41
C PHE A 123 -1.80 4.20 8.45
N THR A 124 -3.12 4.19 8.25
CA THR A 124 -4.02 3.35 9.06
C THR A 124 -4.73 2.36 8.16
N LEU A 125 -5.08 1.21 8.72
CA LEU A 125 -5.97 0.24 8.11
C LEU A 125 -7.16 0.07 9.04
N ARG A 126 -8.36 0.12 8.49
CA ARG A 126 -9.58 -0.28 9.19
C ARG A 126 -10.08 -1.57 8.58
N ARG A 127 -10.54 -2.47 9.42
CA ARG A 127 -11.19 -3.70 8.99
C ARG A 127 -12.51 -3.36 8.29
N ASP A 128 -12.70 -3.92 7.11
CA ASP A 128 -13.97 -3.89 6.38
C ASP A 128 -15.03 -4.76 7.06
#